data_AF-A0A355CER4-F1
#
_entry.id   AF-A0A355CER4-F1
#
_cell.length_a   1.000
_cell.length_b   1.000
_cell.length_c   1.000
_cell.angle_alpha   90.00
_cell.angle_beta   90.00
_cell.angle_gamma   90.00
#
_symmetry.space_group_name_H-M   'P 1'
#
loop_
_entity.id
_entity.type
_entity.pdbx_description
1 polymer ?
#
loop_
_entity_poly.entity_id
_entity_poly.type
_entity_poly.pdbx_seq_one_letter_code
_entity_poly.pdbx_strand_id
1 'polypeptide(L)' 'MNPGACTTFEIIGQAELDTLPGVGPKLAERIMAARKQQPFTSLDDVARVQGIGDKLLERWRDRVTF' A
#
# COMPACT_ATOMS: atom_id res chain seq x y z
N MET A 1 21.09 -11.57 5.11
CA MET A 1 19.74 -11.34 5.64
C MET A 1 18.88 -10.71 4.55
N ASN A 2 17.88 -11.41 4.03
CA ASN A 2 16.72 -10.78 3.42
C ASN A 2 15.55 -11.53 4.05
N PRO A 3 14.95 -11.03 5.13
CA PRO A 3 13.75 -11.66 5.62
C PRO A 3 12.72 -11.50 4.50
N GLY A 4 12.26 -12.63 3.96
CA GLY A 4 10.96 -12.72 3.28
C GLY A 4 9.86 -12.44 4.30
N ALA A 5 9.89 -11.23 4.88
CA ALA A 5 8.81 -10.71 5.67
C ALA A 5 7.68 -10.50 4.67
N CYS A 6 6.64 -11.32 4.80
CA CYS A 6 5.31 -10.98 4.34
C CYS A 6 4.95 -9.63 4.97
N THR A 7 5.36 -8.52 4.36
CA THR A 7 5.17 -7.21 4.97
C THR A 7 3.72 -6.81 4.74
N THR A 8 2.92 -6.89 5.79
CA THR A 8 1.50 -6.56 5.73
C THR A 8 1.34 -5.07 5.41
N PHE A 9 0.48 -4.72 4.45
CA PHE A 9 0.18 -3.31 4.12
C PHE A 9 -0.29 -2.51 5.35
N GLU A 10 -0.99 -3.23 6.23
CA GLU A 10 -1.52 -2.76 7.50
C GLU A 10 -0.44 -2.50 8.55
N ILE A 11 0.83 -2.87 8.36
CA ILE A 11 1.88 -2.66 9.37
C ILE A 11 3.08 -1.86 8.84
N ILE A 12 3.24 -1.75 7.52
CA ILE A 12 4.30 -0.93 6.92
C ILE A 12 4.06 0.57 7.14
N GLY A 13 5.15 1.30 7.38
CA GLY A 13 5.14 2.75 7.59
C GLY A 13 5.09 3.55 6.29
N GLN A 14 4.80 4.85 6.39
CA GLN A 14 4.66 5.75 5.23
C GLN A 14 5.91 5.75 4.34
N ALA A 15 7.08 5.63 4.95
CA ALA A 15 8.35 5.57 4.24
C ALA A 15 8.47 4.30 3.37
N GLU A 16 7.99 3.15 3.84
CA GLU A 16 7.97 1.93 3.01
C GLU A 16 6.96 2.04 1.88
N LEU A 17 5.79 2.62 2.15
CA LEU A 17 4.81 2.93 1.11
C LEU A 17 5.41 3.84 0.04
N ASP A 18 6.11 4.91 0.41
CA ASP A 18 6.77 5.82 -0.55
C ASP A 18 7.87 5.12 -1.38
N THR A 19 8.52 4.08 -0.82
CA THR A 19 9.49 3.28 -1.58
C THR A 19 8.84 2.32 -2.58
N LEU A 20 7.52 2.15 -2.55
CA LEU A 20 6.82 1.32 -3.54
C LEU A 20 6.82 2.03 -4.90
N PRO A 21 7.19 1.32 -5.99
CA PRO A 21 7.33 1.93 -7.30
C PRO A 21 5.98 2.46 -7.81
N GLY A 22 5.87 3.78 -7.87
CA GLY A 22 4.68 4.53 -8.31
C GLY A 22 3.74 4.96 -7.18
N VAL A 23 4.06 4.65 -5.92
CA VAL A 23 3.56 5.45 -4.79
C VAL A 23 4.41 6.71 -4.72
N GLY A 24 3.75 7.86 -4.74
CA GLY A 24 4.40 9.11 -4.40
C GLY A 24 4.03 9.55 -2.98
N PRO A 25 4.67 10.62 -2.47
CA PRO A 25 4.43 11.11 -1.11
C PRO A 25 2.96 11.46 -0.87
N LYS A 26 2.31 12.08 -1.87
CA LYS A 26 0.85 12.37 -1.84
C LYS A 26 -0.02 11.11 -1.73
N LEU A 27 0.40 10.00 -2.35
CA LEU A 27 -0.35 8.76 -2.32
C LEU A 27 -0.14 8.03 -1.00
N ALA A 28 1.09 8.01 -0.49
CA ALA A 28 1.41 7.46 0.83
C ALA A 28 0.61 8.17 1.94
N GLU A 29 0.50 9.51 1.88
CA GLU A 29 -0.36 10.28 2.80
C GLU A 29 -1.84 9.89 2.68
N ARG A 30 -2.36 9.70 1.45
CA ARG A 30 -3.74 9.27 1.23
C ARG A 30 -4.00 7.87 1.78
N ILE A 31 -3.06 6.96 1.59
CA ILE A 31 -3.15 5.59 2.12
C ILE A 31 -3.15 5.61 3.65
N MET A 32 -2.29 6.42 4.28
CA MET A 32 -2.31 6.63 5.73
C MET A 32 -3.64 7.20 6.23
N ALA A 33 -4.19 8.19 5.51
CA ALA A 33 -5.48 8.77 5.85
C ALA A 33 -6.63 7.76 5.69
N ALA A 34 -6.63 6.99 4.60
CA ALA A 34 -7.60 5.93 4.34
C ALA A 34 -7.51 4.83 5.40
N ARG A 35 -6.30 4.37 5.76
CA ARG A 35 -6.08 3.41 6.86
C ARG A 35 -6.59 3.91 8.20
N LYS A 36 -6.49 5.22 8.48
CA LYS A 36 -7.06 5.84 9.68
C LYS A 36 -8.59 5.82 9.70
N GLN A 37 -9.24 5.79 8.54
CA GLN A 37 -10.69 5.71 8.41
C GLN A 37 -11.16 4.26 8.41
N GLN A 38 -10.51 3.40 7.63
CA GLN A 38 -10.85 1.99 7.46
C GLN A 38 -9.57 1.18 7.19
N PRO A 39 -9.34 0.07 7.90
CA PRO A 39 -8.22 -0.83 7.61
C PRO A 39 -8.38 -1.46 6.23
N PHE A 40 -7.26 -1.61 5.52
CA PHE A 40 -7.23 -2.27 4.22
C PHE A 40 -7.23 -3.76 4.45
N THR A 41 -8.33 -4.41 4.09
CA THR A 41 -8.47 -5.88 4.22
C THR A 41 -8.29 -6.59 2.88
N SER A 42 -8.16 -5.85 1.78
CA SER A 42 -8.01 -6.39 0.43
C SER A 42 -7.43 -5.33 -0.52
N LEU A 43 -6.89 -5.80 -1.64
CA LEU A 43 -6.43 -4.94 -2.74
C LEU A 43 -7.53 -4.00 -3.23
N ASP A 44 -8.78 -4.43 -3.26
CA ASP A 44 -9.92 -3.60 -3.68
C ASP A 44 -10.07 -2.35 -2.81
N ASP A 45 -9.81 -2.46 -1.49
CA ASP A 45 -9.90 -1.33 -0.57
C ASP A 45 -8.77 -0.33 -0.80
N VAL A 46 -7.58 -0.84 -1.16
CA VAL A 46 -6.47 -0.02 -1.63
C VAL A 46 -6.81 0.65 -2.97
N ALA A 47 -7.47 -0.06 -3.89
CA ALA A 47 -7.92 0.47 -5.18
C ALA A 47 -8.93 1.63 -5.07
N ARG A 48 -9.68 1.70 -3.96
CA ARG A 48 -10.58 2.82 -3.66
C ARG A 48 -9.86 4.14 -3.38
N VAL A 49 -8.58 4.08 -3.02
CA VAL A 49 -7.79 5.29 -2.75
C VAL A 49 -7.49 6.00 -4.07
N GLN A 50 -7.92 7.26 -4.18
CA GLN A 50 -7.64 8.06 -5.39
C GLN A 50 -6.13 8.17 -5.65
N GLY A 51 -5.71 7.78 -6.85
CA GLY A 51 -4.32 7.79 -7.30
C GLY A 51 -3.68 6.40 -7.33
N ILE A 52 -4.40 5.38 -6.84
CA ILE A 52 -4.02 3.97 -7.02
C ILE A 52 -4.70 3.48 -8.29
N GLY A 53 -3.91 3.18 -9.31
CA GLY A 53 -4.40 2.59 -10.56
C GLY A 53 -4.08 1.10 -10.63
N ASP A 54 -4.71 0.39 -11.57
CA ASP A 54 -4.52 -1.05 -11.80
C ASP A 54 -3.03 -1.44 -11.94
N LYS A 55 -2.23 -0.61 -12.59
CA LYS A 55 -0.77 -0.83 -12.72
C LYS A 55 -0.03 -0.86 -11.38
N LEU A 56 -0.46 -0.05 -10.42
CA LEU A 56 0.12 -0.02 -9.08
C LEU A 56 -0.31 -1.25 -8.28
N LEU A 57 -1.60 -1.54 -8.32
CA LEU A 57 -2.20 -2.75 -7.74
C LEU A 57 -1.54 -4.03 -8.23
N GLU A 58 -1.32 -4.16 -9.54
CA GLU A 58 -0.65 -5.34 -10.11
C GLU A 58 0.80 -5.48 -9.68
N ARG A 59 1.47 -4.38 -9.32
CA ARG A 59 2.83 -4.42 -8.77
C ARG A 59 2.85 -4.71 -7.27
N TRP A 60 1.78 -4.34 -6.58
CA TRP A 60 1.64 -4.56 -5.15
C TRP A 60 1.05 -5.92 -4.82
N ARG A 61 0.22 -6.52 -5.69
CA ARG A 61 -0.37 -7.85 -5.45
C ARG A 61 0.66 -8.93 -5.12
N ASP A 62 1.87 -8.77 -5.64
CA ASP A 62 2.99 -9.71 -5.47
C ASP A 62 3.86 -9.38 -4.26
N ARG A 63 3.73 -8.15 -3.71
CA ARG A 63 4.58 -7.61 -2.64
C ARG A 63 3.82 -7.28 -1.35
N VAL A 64 2.50 -7.17 -1.44
CA VAL A 64 1.63 -6.67 -0.40
C VAL A 64 0.64 -7.77 -0.04
N THR A 65 0.52 -7.97 1.26
CA THR A 65 -0.39 -8.90 1.90
C THR A 65 -1.22 -8.11 2.92
N PHE A 66 -2.47 -8.50 3.13
CA PHE A 66 -3.40 -7.88 4.08
C PHE A 66 -3.54 -8.76 5.31
#